data_AF-A0A356K457-F1
#
_entry.id   AF-A0A356K457-F1
#
_cell.length_a   1.000
_cell.length_b   1.000
_cell.length_c   1.000
_cell.angle_alpha   90.00
_cell.angle_beta   90.00
_cell.angle_gamma   90.00
#
_symmetry.space_group_name_H-M   'P 1'
#
loop_
_entity.id
_entity.type
_entity.pdbx_description
1 polymer ?
#
loop_
_entity_poly.entity_id
_entity_poly.type
_entity_poly.pdbx_seq_one_letter_code
_entity_poly.pdbx_strand_id
1 'polypeptide(L)' 'MKKFVPSKGSNDKVVISMRIDTKLLETIDRESYKAKISRNEFISQCISYALSNMEENAKVKQS' A
#
# COMPACT_ATOMS: atom_id res chain seq x y z
N MET A 1 37.15 11.11 11.72
CA MET A 1 35.92 10.33 12.00
C MET A 1 34.77 10.94 11.19
N LYS A 2 34.10 10.18 10.34
CA LYS A 2 32.90 10.66 9.63
C LYS A 2 31.75 10.74 10.64
N LYS A 3 31.16 11.93 10.80
CA LYS A 3 29.98 12.13 11.65
C LYS A 3 28.74 11.66 10.89
N PHE A 4 27.81 10.99 11.57
CA PHE A 4 26.49 10.73 11.03
C PHE A 4 25.79 12.06 10.75
N VAL A 5 25.36 12.25 9.50
CA VAL A 5 24.54 13.39 9.09
C VAL A 5 23.19 12.81 8.70
N PRO A 6 22.11 13.09 9.46
CA PRO A 6 20.78 12.62 9.08
C PRO A 6 20.40 13.26 7.73
N SER A 7 20.26 12.44 6.70
CA SER A 7 19.63 12.84 5.45
C SER A 7 18.15 12.46 5.52
N LYS A 8 17.29 13.35 5.03
CA LYS A 8 15.95 12.93 4.61
C LYS A 8 16.18 11.89 3.51
N GLY A 9 16.04 10.61 3.83
CA GLY A 9 15.81 9.62 2.78
C GLY A 9 14.68 10.14 1.90
N SER A 10 14.79 9.94 0.59
CA SER A 10 13.80 10.36 -0.41
C SER A 10 12.46 9.69 -0.10
N ASN A 11 11.71 10.30 0.82
CA ASN A 11 10.35 9.96 1.20
C ASN A 11 9.45 10.46 0.07
N ASP A 12 9.66 9.93 -1.13
CA ASP A 12 8.88 10.27 -2.31
C ASP A 12 7.53 9.57 -2.20
N LYS A 13 6.73 10.03 -1.22
CA LYS A 13 5.35 9.63 -1.04
C LYS A 13 4.53 10.50 -1.97
N VAL A 14 4.01 9.89 -3.02
CA VAL A 14 3.09 10.55 -3.96
C VAL A 14 1.68 10.43 -3.41
N VAL A 15 0.95 11.56 -3.38
CA VAL A 15 -0.49 11.55 -3.09
C VAL A 15 -1.21 11.15 -4.37
N ILE A 16 -2.03 10.10 -4.28
CA ILE A 16 -2.89 9.65 -5.37
C ILE A 16 -4.35 9.80 -4.96
N SER A 17 -5.22 10.07 -5.93
CA SER A 17 -6.68 10.06 -5.76
C SER A 17 -7.25 8.89 -6.55
N MET A 18 -8.12 8.10 -5.93
CA MET A 18 -8.80 6.97 -6.56
C MET A 18 -10.28 6.92 -6.16
N ARG A 19 -11.13 6.42 -7.05
CA ARG A 19 -12.52 6.10 -6.73
C ARG A 19 -12.57 4.72 -6.08
N ILE A 20 -13.36 4.57 -5.03
CA ILE A 20 -13.52 3.32 -4.28
C ILE A 20 -14.99 3.13 -3.89
N ASP A 21 -15.46 1.89 -3.87
CA ASP A 21 -16.79 1.55 -3.37
C ASP A 21 -16.91 1.92 -1.88
N THR A 22 -18.05 2.48 -1.49
CA THR A 22 -18.26 2.97 -0.11
C THR A 22 -18.19 1.84 0.92
N LYS A 23 -18.69 0.64 0.62
CA LYS A 23 -18.65 -0.50 1.57
C LYS A 23 -17.22 -1.03 1.73
N LEU A 24 -16.44 -0.99 0.65
CA LEU A 24 -15.02 -1.32 0.73
C LEU A 24 -14.26 -0.29 1.58
N LEU A 25 -14.56 1.00 1.41
CA LEU A 25 -13.97 2.06 2.24
C LEU A 25 -14.32 1.89 3.73
N GLU A 26 -15.57 1.59 4.06
CA GLU A 26 -15.98 1.28 5.44
C GLU A 26 -15.22 0.09 6.03
N THR A 27 -14.97 -0.94 5.21
CA THR A 27 -14.18 -2.10 5.63
C THR A 27 -12.72 -1.70 5.89
N ILE A 28 -12.11 -0.92 5.01
CA ILE A 28 -10.76 -0.38 5.19
C ILE A 28 -10.67 0.44 6.48
N ASP A 29 -11.63 1.32 6.73
CA ASP A 29 -11.65 2.18 7.94
C ASP A 29 -11.77 1.33 9.22
N ARG A 30 -12.65 0.33 9.22
CA ARG A 30 -12.82 -0.57 10.36
C ARG A 30 -11.55 -1.40 10.64
N GLU A 31 -10.96 -2.02 9.61
CA GLU A 31 -9.81 -2.89 9.80
C GLU A 31 -8.53 -2.10 10.12
N SER A 32 -8.32 -0.94 9.50
CA SER A 32 -7.20 -0.04 9.84
C SER A 32 -7.30 0.49 11.27
N TYR A 33 -8.52 0.82 11.74
CA TYR A 33 -8.76 1.22 13.13
C TYR A 33 -8.43 0.10 14.12
N LYS A 34 -8.91 -1.14 13.87
CA LYS A 34 -8.59 -2.31 14.71
C LYS A 34 -7.09 -2.56 14.78
N ALA A 35 -6.39 -2.42 13.66
CA ALA A 35 -4.94 -2.58 13.56
C ALA A 35 -4.14 -1.38 14.12
N LYS A 36 -4.80 -0.28 14.48
CA LYS A 36 -4.20 0.97 14.98
C LYS A 36 -3.15 1.58 14.02
N ILE A 37 -3.41 1.51 12.72
CA ILE A 37 -2.56 2.10 11.67
C ILE A 37 -3.37 3.06 10.78
N SER A 38 -2.68 3.87 9.98
CA SER A 38 -3.36 4.78 9.06
C SER A 38 -4.05 4.00 7.92
N ARG A 39 -5.14 4.56 7.36
CA ARG A 39 -5.80 4.00 6.17
C ARG A 39 -4.80 3.77 5.02
N ASN A 40 -3.93 4.75 4.77
CA ASN A 40 -2.94 4.68 3.72
C ASN A 40 -1.97 3.51 3.92
N GLU A 41 -1.50 3.34 5.15
CA GLU A 41 -0.59 2.25 5.50
C GLU A 41 -1.28 0.88 5.36
N PHE A 42 -2.53 0.76 5.82
CA PHE A 42 -3.32 -0.45 5.65
C PHE A 42 -3.52 -0.79 4.16
N ILE A 43 -3.97 0.18 3.35
CA ILE A 43 -4.16 0.00 1.90
C ILE A 43 -2.85 -0.42 1.23
N SER A 44 -1.72 0.23 1.55
CA SER A 44 -0.42 -0.13 1.00
C SER A 44 -0.01 -1.56 1.37
N GLN A 45 -0.23 -1.99 2.62
CA GLN A 45 0.05 -3.36 3.04
C GLN A 45 -0.84 -4.38 2.32
N CYS A 46 -2.14 -4.09 2.17
CA CYS A 46 -3.05 -4.95 1.42
C CYS A 46 -2.63 -5.10 -0.05
N ILE A 47 -2.26 -3.99 -0.72
CA ILE A 47 -1.80 -4.01 -2.10
C ILE A 47 -0.50 -4.82 -2.21
N SER A 48 0.47 -4.56 -1.33
CA SER A 48 1.74 -5.29 -1.34
C SER A 48 1.53 -6.79 -1.14
N TYR A 49 0.69 -7.18 -0.18
CA TYR A 49 0.37 -8.57 0.08
C TYR A 49 -0.30 -9.20 -1.14
N ALA A 50 -1.32 -8.56 -1.72
CA ALA A 50 -2.01 -9.07 -2.88
C ALA A 50 -1.04 -9.30 -4.05
N LEU A 51 -0.20 -8.32 -4.37
CA LEU A 51 0.78 -8.43 -5.46
C LEU A 51 1.80 -9.55 -5.22
N SER A 52 2.29 -9.73 -3.99
CA SER A 52 3.24 -10.81 -3.67
C SER A 52 2.62 -12.21 -3.66
N ASN A 53 1.28 -12.32 -3.61
CA ASN A 53 0.54 -13.58 -3.56
C ASN A 53 -0.34 -13.79 -4.80
N MET A 54 -0.18 -12.99 -5.85
CA MET A 54 -0.76 -13.30 -7.15
C MET A 54 -0.01 -14.49 -7.75
N GLU A 55 -0.73 -15.50 -8.23
CA GLU A 55 -0.10 -16.61 -8.95
C GLU A 55 0.65 -16.08 -10.18
N GLU A 56 1.93 -16.44 -10.33
CA GLU A 56 2.77 -16.05 -11.49
C GLU A 56 2.26 -16.58 -12.84
N ASN A 57 1.16 -17.33 -12.88
CA ASN A 57 0.72 -18.08 -14.04
C ASN A 57 -0.56 -17.55 -14.67
N ALA A 58 -0.54 -16.28 -15.07
CA ALA A 58 -1.20 -15.88 -16.30
C ALA A 58 -0.12 -15.53 -17.30
N LYS A 59 0.47 -16.56 -17.94
CA LYS A 59 1.03 -16.37 -19.28
C LYS A 59 -0.09 -15.75 -20.09
N VAL A 60 -0.01 -14.44 -20.29
CA VAL A 60 -0.81 -13.75 -21.28
C VAL A 60 -0.56 -14.52 -22.56
N LYS A 61 -1.56 -15.31 -23.00
CA LYS A 61 -1.62 -15.75 -24.39
C LYS A 61 -1.74 -14.45 -25.18
N GLN A 62 -0.60 -13.91 -25.57
CA GLN A 62 -0.53 -12.95 -26.67
C GLN A 62 -1.19 -13.67 -27.84
N SER A 63 -2.41 -13.24 -28.13
CA SER A 63 -3.18 -13.61 -29.31
C SER A 63 -3.08 -12.46 -30.29
#